data_AF-A0A419EWS5-F1
#
_entry.id   AF-A0A419EWS5-F1
#
_cell.length_a   1.000
_cell.length_b   1.000
_cell.length_c   1.000
_cell.angle_alpha   90.00
_cell.angle_beta   90.00
_cell.angle_gamma   90.00
#
_symmetry.space_group_name_H-M   'P 1'
#
loop_
_entity.id
_entity.type
_entity.pdbx_description
1 polymer ?
#
loop_
_entity_poly.entity_id
_entity_poly.type
_entity_poly.pdbx_seq_one_letter_code
_entity_poly.pdbx_strand_id
1 'polypeptide(L)'
;MAVPIKCSNCGTRVTVLEGGLCNKCEKFFCHSCLFLEKDRKERVLVCTNCREADKKYTRLSRSIPSTVDARRRYVKRGIKRDKSNT
;
A
#
# COMPACT_ATOMS: atom_id res chain seq x y z
N MET A 1 22.43 -10.00 29.68
CA MET A 1 21.18 -10.73 29.43
C MET A 1 20.44 -10.01 28.30
N ALA A 2 20.07 -10.70 27.21
CA ALA A 2 19.28 -10.09 26.14
C ALA A 2 17.82 -10.00 26.59
N VAL A 3 17.22 -8.81 26.52
CA VAL A 3 15.81 -8.61 26.88
C VAL A 3 14.95 -9.09 25.71
N PRO A 4 14.05 -10.06 25.91
CA PRO A 4 13.17 -10.53 24.85
C PRO A 4 12.15 -9.45 24.49
N ILE A 5 11.98 -9.21 23.19
CA ILE A 5 11.01 -8.26 22.64
C ILE A 5 9.75 -9.01 22.24
N LYS A 6 8.59 -8.46 22.59
CA LYS A 6 7.28 -9.03 22.24
C LYS A 6 6.91 -8.66 20.80
N CYS A 7 6.62 -9.66 19.97
CA CYS A 7 6.06 -9.44 18.63
C CYS A 7 4.70 -8.76 18.72
N SER A 8 4.52 -7.68 17.95
CA SER A 8 3.28 -6.90 17.97
C SER A 8 2.09 -7.58 17.27
N ASN A 9 2.32 -8.67 16.52
CA ASN A 9 1.26 -9.42 15.84
C ASN A 9 0.82 -10.65 16.65
N CYS A 10 1.73 -11.62 16.84
CA CYS A 10 1.41 -12.89 17.50
C CYS A 10 1.69 -12.90 19.02
N GLY A 11 2.37 -11.88 19.55
CA GLY A 11 2.71 -11.81 20.98
C GLY A 11 3.88 -12.69 21.42
N THR A 12 4.48 -13.48 20.52
CA THR A 12 5.67 -14.28 20.81
C THR A 12 6.83 -13.40 21.26
N ARG A 13 7.55 -13.84 22.31
CA ARG A 13 8.75 -13.18 22.79
C ARG A 13 9.96 -13.70 22.01
N VAL A 14 10.66 -12.82 21.31
CA VAL A 14 11.81 -13.14 20.45
C VAL A 14 12.96 -12.17 20.74
N THR A 15 14.17 -12.55 20.34
CA THR A 15 15.33 -11.65 20.44
C THR A 15 15.40 -10.68 19.26
N VAL A 16 16.27 -9.67 19.34
CA VAL A 16 16.51 -8.70 18.24
C VAL A 16 16.98 -9.39 16.97
N LEU A 17 17.68 -10.53 17.08
CA LEU A 17 18.19 -11.31 15.94
C LEU A 17 17.11 -12.15 15.24
N GLU A 18 15.96 -12.35 15.89
CA GLU A 18 14.85 -13.18 15.42
C GLU A 18 13.65 -12.33 14.93
N GLY A 19 13.86 -11.02 14.79
CA GLY A 19 12.82 -10.05 14.49
C GLY A 19 13.35 -8.81 13.77
N GLY A 20 12.43 -7.90 13.49
CA GLY A 20 12.74 -6.61 12.87
C GLY A 20 11.62 -5.60 13.03
N LEU A 21 11.89 -4.36 12.64
CA LEU A 21 10.90 -3.29 12.60
C LEU A 21 10.17 -3.27 11.26
N CYS A 22 8.85 -3.10 11.31
CA CYS A 22 8.06 -2.87 10.10
C CYS A 22 8.23 -1.41 9.64
N ASN A 23 8.64 -1.20 8.39
CA ASN A 23 8.89 0.14 7.84
C ASN A 23 7.62 1.02 7.77
N LYS A 24 6.42 0.42 7.79
CA LYS A 24 5.15 1.16 7.73
C LYS A 24 4.55 1.57 9.07
N CYS A 25 4.81 0.82 10.14
CA CYS A 25 4.17 1.06 11.44
C CYS A 25 5.17 1.12 12.60
N GLU A 26 6.47 0.97 12.32
CA GLU A 26 7.60 1.14 13.24
C GLU A 26 7.53 0.25 14.50
N LYS A 27 6.68 -0.78 14.47
CA LYS A 27 6.55 -1.79 15.51
C LYS A 27 7.48 -2.97 15.24
N PHE A 28 7.88 -3.65 16.32
CA PHE A 28 8.72 -4.85 16.26
C PHE A 28 7.88 -6.11 16.05
N PHE A 29 8.35 -6.97 15.16
CA PHE A 29 7.71 -8.23 14.79
C PHE A 29 8.76 -9.35 14.66
N CYS A 30 8.36 -10.59 14.92
CA CYS A 30 9.18 -11.76 14.62
C CYS A 30 9.27 -12.00 13.10
N HIS A 31 10.29 -12.73 12.65
CA HIS A 31 10.48 -13.05 11.23
C HIS A 31 9.25 -13.71 10.58
N SER A 32 8.50 -14.53 11.32
CA SER A 32 7.27 -15.17 10.80
C SER A 32 6.13 -14.19 10.52
N CYS A 33 6.17 -12.98 11.09
CA CYS A 33 5.16 -11.94 10.89
C CYS A 33 5.67 -10.77 10.03
N LEU A 34 6.89 -10.87 9.49
CA LEU A 34 7.49 -9.89 8.59
C LEU A 34 7.65 -10.49 7.19
N PHE A 35 7.46 -9.62 6.21
CA PHE A 35 7.69 -9.94 4.81
C PHE A 35 8.66 -8.92 4.23
N LEU A 36 9.58 -9.41 3.39
CA LEU A 36 10.44 -8.57 2.60
C LEU A 36 9.70 -8.21 1.32
N GLU A 37 9.31 -6.95 1.18
CA GLU A 37 8.71 -6.43 -0.05
C GLU A 37 9.71 -5.55 -0.81
N LYS A 38 9.59 -5.56 -2.14
CA LYS A 38 10.41 -4.72 -3.01
C LYS A 38 9.62 -3.47 -3.35
N ASP A 39 9.96 -2.35 -2.73
CA ASP A 39 9.39 -1.05 -3.06
C ASP A 39 10.32 -0.31 -4.02
N ARG A 40 9.89 -0.20 -5.29
CA ARG A 40 10.64 0.41 -6.41
C ARG A 40 12.03 -0.20 -6.65
N LYS A 41 13.01 0.13 -5.81
CA LYS A 41 14.42 -0.31 -5.86
C LYS A 41 14.98 -0.77 -4.50
N GLU A 42 14.24 -0.61 -3.40
CA GLU A 42 14.70 -0.98 -2.06
C GLU A 42 13.92 -2.19 -1.52
N ARG A 43 14.58 -2.99 -0.69
CA ARG A 43 13.95 -4.10 0.04
C ARG A 43 13.54 -3.58 1.40
N VAL A 44 12.25 -3.57 1.66
CA VAL A 44 11.68 -3.06 2.92
C VAL A 44 10.99 -4.19 3.68
N LEU A 45 11.09 -4.15 5.01
CA LEU A 45 10.38 -5.08 5.89
C LEU A 45 8.99 -4.54 6.20
N VAL A 46 7.96 -5.35 5.93
CA VAL A 46 6.55 -4.98 6.12
C VAL A 46 5.85 -6.09 6.88
N CYS A 47 5.07 -5.76 7.92
CA CYS A 47 4.31 -6.74 8.68
C CYS A 47 3.05 -7.21 7.92
N THR A 48 2.52 -8.38 8.28
CA THR A 48 1.32 -8.97 7.65
C THR A 48 0.16 -8.00 7.55
N ASN A 49 -0.15 -7.29 8.64
CA ASN A 49 -1.31 -6.39 8.72
C ASN A 49 -1.19 -5.20 7.76
N CYS A 50 -0.01 -4.57 7.71
CA CYS A 50 0.25 -3.48 6.77
C CYS A 50 0.18 -3.97 5.31
N ARG A 51 0.73 -5.15 5.04
CA ARG A 51 0.69 -5.76 3.70
C ARG A 51 -0.73 -6.06 3.22
N GLU A 52 -1.59 -6.56 4.09
CA GLU A 52 -3.00 -6.82 3.76
C GLU A 52 -3.80 -5.51 3.56
N ALA A 53 -3.50 -4.47 4.35
CA ALA A 53 -4.11 -3.16 4.17
C ALA A 53 -3.81 -2.56 2.79
N ASP A 54 -2.57 -2.66 2.31
CA ASP A 54 -2.19 -2.20 0.96
C ASP A 54 -2.91 -2.95 -0.16
N LYS A 55 -3.09 -4.27 -0.01
CA LYS A 55 -3.85 -5.09 -0.99
C LYS A 55 -5.32 -4.67 -1.07
N LYS A 56 -5.91 -4.24 0.04
CA LYS A 56 -7.28 -3.70 0.05
C LYS A 56 -7.33 -2.35 -0.68
N TYR A 57 -6.35 -1.48 -0.47
CA TYR A 57 -6.29 -0.18 -1.13
C TYR A 57 -6.12 -0.26 -2.66
N THR A 58 -5.30 -1.19 -3.15
CA THR A 58 -5.13 -1.42 -4.60
C THR A 58 -6.38 -2.00 -5.26
N ARG A 59 -7.20 -2.77 -4.54
CA ARG A 59 -8.51 -3.24 -5.03
C ARG A 59 -9.53 -2.11 -5.12
N LEU A 60 -9.57 -1.22 -4.12
CA LEU A 60 -10.47 -0.06 -4.13
C LEU A 60 -10.10 0.95 -5.23
N SER A 61 -8.81 1.19 -5.46
CA SER A 61 -8.35 2.10 -6.53
C SER A 61 -8.53 1.54 -7.94
N ARG A 62 -8.72 0.22 -8.12
CA ARG A 62 -9.21 -0.36 -9.39
C ARG A 62 -10.72 -0.19 -9.61
N SER A 63 -11.47 0.12 -8.55
CA SER A 63 -12.93 0.23 -8.55
C SER A 63 -13.42 1.68 -8.61
N ILE A 64 -12.51 2.65 -8.42
CA ILE A 64 -12.79 4.06 -8.63
C ILE A 64 -12.25 4.40 -10.02
N PRO A 65 -13.08 4.50 -11.07
CA PRO A 65 -12.63 5.18 -12.27
C PRO A 65 -12.16 6.56 -11.83
N SER A 66 -10.86 6.83 -12.01
CA SER A 66 -10.28 8.14 -11.77
C SER A 66 -11.25 9.18 -12.30
N THR A 67 -11.81 10.01 -11.42
CA THR A 67 -12.73 11.10 -11.81
C THR A 67 -12.08 12.07 -12.80
N VAL A 68 -10.74 12.00 -12.90
CA VAL A 68 -9.91 12.62 -13.95
C VAL A 68 -10.21 12.06 -15.36
N ASP A 69 -10.48 10.76 -15.50
CA ASP A 69 -10.78 10.11 -16.78
C ASP A 69 -12.26 10.27 -17.19
N ALA A 70 -13.17 10.42 -16.22
CA ALA A 70 -14.58 10.72 -16.49
C ALA A 70 -14.74 12.11 -17.15
N ARG A 71 -13.99 13.12 -16.71
CA ARG A 71 -14.01 14.46 -17.35
C ARG A 71 -13.47 14.45 -18.78
N ARG A 72 -12.51 13.59 -19.11
CA ARG A 72 -11.89 13.54 -20.45
C ARG A 72 -12.83 13.01 -21.53
N ARG A 73 -13.80 12.15 -21.16
CA ARG A 73 -14.84 11.66 -22.10
C ARG A 73 -15.99 12.64 -22.32
N TYR A 74 -16.28 13.54 -21.37
CA TYR A 74 -17.34 14.53 -21.53
C TYR A 74 -16.94 15.71 -22.44
N VAL A 75 -15.65 16.07 -22.50
CA VAL A 75 -15.19 17.21 -23.33
C VAL A 75 -15.19 16.87 -24.84
N LYS A 76 -15.09 15.59 -25.23
CA LYS A 76 -15.05 15.21 -26.67
C LYS A 76 -16.42 15.16 -27.37
N ARG A 77 -17.54 15.33 -26.67
CA ARG A 77 -18.89 15.31 -27.30
C ARG A 77 -19.56 16.68 -27.46
N GLY A 78 -18.92 17.76 -26.99
CA GLY A 78 -19.61 19.05 -26.77
C GLY A 78 -19.21 20.23 -27.66
N ILE A 79 -18.41 20.07 -28.72
CA ILE A 79 -18.13 21.19 -29.63
C ILE A 79 -18.15 20.69 -31.08
N LYS A 80 -19.36 20.46 -31.61
CA LYS A 80 -19.59 20.76 -33.03
C LYS A 80 -19.68 22.28 -33.10
N ARG A 81 -18.62 22.95 -33.55
CA ARG A 81 -18.76 24.28 -34.12
C ARG A 81 -19.42 24.07 -35.47
N ASP A 82 -20.74 24.26 -35.52
CA ASP A 82 -21.43 24.48 -36.78
C ASP A 82 -20.81 25.71 -37.44
N LYS A 83 -20.03 25.42 -38.49
CA LYS A 83 -19.56 26.36 -39.48
C LYS A 83 -20.66 26.39 -40.54
N SER A 84 -21.56 27.38 -40.53
CA SER A 84 -22.29 27.91 -41.70
C SER A 84 -23.39 28.92 -41.31
N ASN A 85 -23.47 30.00 -42.10
CA ASN A 85 -24.49 31.06 -42.16
C ASN A 85 -24.57 32.01 -40.94
N THR A 86 -24.26 33.30 -41.06
CA THR A 86 -24.57 34.26 -42.13
C THR A 86 -23.48 35.32 -42.24
#